data_AF-A0A6L5YKG7-F1
#
_entry.id   AF-A0A6L5YKG7-F1
#
_cell.length_a   1.000
_cell.length_b   1.000
_cell.length_c   1.000
_cell.angle_alpha   90.00
_cell.angle_beta   90.00
_cell.angle_gamma   90.00
#
_symmetry.space_group_name_H-M   'P 1'
#
loop_
_entity.id
_entity.type
_entity.pdbx_description
1 polymer ?
#
loop_
_entity_poly.entity_id
_entity_poly.type
_entity_poly.pdbx_seq_one_letter_code
_entity_poly.pdbx_strand_id
1 'polypeptide(L)'
;MTENYELPVLFTEEERKAYASWGIKKEKLLMPFAIATILIYAVTAAFVVMKVWGVRDSDHVLFQMLVLGDWIPELTGTLAVLMTILLLGPLNFILDKLWKKPAEPITLIVEPEGTNVKIHKAQTGREENLKNRKIATETESYPLAQLFAFLNPKDNTICYQKKWHIIGENTIENIYPAKYRHPWMDHPENKASAITDVQRLTDILKGYEASLEAARKEQEWLNNQK
;
A
#
# COMPACT_ATOMS: atom_id res chain seq x y z
N MET A 1 -25.92 -0.66 9.92
CA MET A 1 -24.47 -0.52 9.70
C MET A 1 -24.15 -1.37 8.48
N THR A 2 -23.54 -0.79 7.46
CA THR A 2 -23.06 -1.56 6.30
C THR A 2 -21.65 -2.02 6.64
N GLU A 3 -21.47 -3.32 6.84
CA GLU A 3 -20.15 -3.90 7.11
C GLU A 3 -19.46 -4.14 5.77
N ASN A 4 -18.23 -3.68 5.64
CA ASN A 4 -17.47 -3.78 4.38
C ASN A 4 -16.16 -4.49 4.68
N TYR A 5 -15.93 -5.61 3.98
CA TYR A 5 -14.73 -6.43 4.14
C TYR A 5 -13.84 -6.28 2.91
N GLU A 6 -12.64 -5.74 3.10
CA GLU A 6 -11.66 -5.56 2.02
C GLU A 6 -10.78 -6.81 1.90
N LEU A 7 -10.66 -7.36 0.70
CA LEU A 7 -9.91 -8.57 0.37
C LEU A 7 -8.90 -8.23 -0.73
N PRO A 8 -7.59 -8.21 -0.43
CA PRO A 8 -6.57 -7.93 -1.42
C PRO A 8 -6.36 -9.17 -2.28
N VAL A 9 -6.38 -9.00 -3.61
CA VAL A 9 -6.09 -10.08 -4.55
C VAL A 9 -4.58 -10.18 -4.74
N LEU A 10 -4.05 -11.40 -4.59
CA LEU A 10 -2.65 -11.71 -4.82
C LEU A 10 -2.34 -11.60 -6.32
N PHE A 11 -1.19 -11.01 -6.66
CA PHE A 11 -0.75 -10.92 -8.05
C PHE A 11 -0.62 -12.30 -8.70
N THR A 12 -1.02 -12.39 -9.96
CA THR A 12 -0.67 -13.52 -10.80
C THR A 12 0.86 -13.59 -11.00
N GLU A 13 1.38 -14.75 -11.41
CA GLU A 13 2.83 -14.87 -11.61
C GLU A 13 3.40 -13.88 -12.63
N GLU A 14 2.63 -13.55 -13.66
CA GLU A 14 3.01 -12.60 -14.71
C GLU A 14 3.05 -11.17 -14.19
N GLU A 15 2.00 -10.74 -13.48
CA GLU A 15 1.93 -9.43 -12.82
C GLU A 15 3.04 -9.27 -11.80
N ARG A 16 3.30 -10.31 -11.00
CA ARG A 16 4.42 -10.34 -10.07
C ARG A 16 5.75 -10.15 -10.76
N LYS A 17 6.02 -10.88 -11.85
CA LYS A 17 7.28 -10.76 -12.61
C LYS A 17 7.43 -9.36 -13.21
N ALA A 18 6.34 -8.80 -13.76
CA ALA A 18 6.33 -7.44 -14.28
C ALA A 18 6.63 -6.42 -13.17
N TYR A 19 5.96 -6.54 -12.03
CA TYR A 19 6.17 -5.68 -10.86
C TYR A 19 7.60 -5.79 -10.32
N ALA A 20 8.11 -7.00 -10.15
CA ALA A 20 9.48 -7.25 -9.70
C ALA A 20 10.51 -6.65 -10.66
N SER A 21 10.32 -6.83 -11.97
CA SER A 21 11.23 -6.30 -12.98
C SER A 21 11.27 -4.77 -12.98
N TRP A 22 10.11 -4.13 -12.80
CA TRP A 22 9.98 -2.68 -12.69
C TRP A 22 10.63 -2.17 -11.41
N GLY A 23 10.34 -2.79 -10.25
CA GLY A 23 10.89 -2.41 -8.95
C GLY A 23 12.41 -2.55 -8.88
N ILE A 24 12.96 -3.65 -9.42
CA ILE A 24 14.42 -3.87 -9.48
C ILE A 24 15.08 -2.84 -10.41
N LYS A 25 14.45 -2.50 -11.54
CA LYS A 25 14.98 -1.47 -12.45
C LYS A 25 15.01 -0.10 -11.78
N LYS A 26 13.95 0.23 -11.02
CA LYS A 26 13.82 1.43 -10.19
C LYS A 26 14.88 1.51 -9.12
N GLU A 27 15.05 0.45 -8.34
CA GLU A 27 16.08 0.36 -7.31
C GLU A 27 17.49 0.55 -7.88
N LYS A 28 17.83 -0.15 -8.97
CA LYS A 28 19.17 -0.04 -9.59
C LYS A 28 19.52 1.37 -10.02
N LEU A 29 18.52 2.15 -10.44
CA LEU A 29 18.75 3.55 -10.80
C LEU A 29 18.80 4.44 -9.57
N LEU A 30 17.95 4.23 -8.57
CA LEU A 30 17.88 5.08 -7.36
C LEU A 30 19.05 4.85 -6.39
N MET A 31 19.55 3.61 -6.26
CA MET A 31 20.68 3.24 -5.40
C MET A 31 21.91 4.15 -5.56
N PRO A 32 22.48 4.37 -6.77
CA PRO A 32 23.63 5.25 -6.92
C PRO A 32 23.34 6.70 -6.53
N PHE A 33 22.12 7.21 -6.77
CA PHE A 33 21.74 8.55 -6.32
C PHE A 33 21.69 8.62 -4.79
N ALA A 34 21.08 7.62 -4.13
CA ALA A 34 21.06 7.55 -2.67
C ALA A 34 22.47 7.48 -2.07
N ILE A 35 23.36 6.65 -2.65
CA ILE A 35 24.77 6.56 -2.22
C ILE A 35 25.49 7.90 -2.40
N ALA A 36 25.32 8.55 -3.56
CA ALA A 36 25.93 9.86 -3.82
C ALA A 36 25.44 10.92 -2.82
N THR A 37 24.15 10.93 -2.51
CA THR A 37 23.58 11.81 -1.49
C THR A 37 24.20 11.56 -0.11
N ILE A 38 24.30 10.30 0.32
CA ILE A 38 24.91 9.94 1.61
C ILE A 38 26.38 10.38 1.65
N LEU A 39 27.13 10.19 0.57
CA LEU A 39 28.53 10.62 0.47
C LEU A 39 28.66 12.14 0.55
N ILE A 40 27.83 12.90 -0.16
CA ILE A 40 27.81 14.36 -0.08
C ILE A 40 27.52 14.81 1.35
N TYR A 41 26.57 14.16 2.02
CA TYR A 41 26.24 14.47 3.41
C TYR A 41 27.42 14.20 4.34
N ALA A 42 28.07 13.04 4.21
CA ALA A 42 29.24 12.68 5.01
C ALA A 42 30.41 13.65 4.80
N VAL A 43 30.69 14.06 3.55
CA VAL A 43 31.73 15.05 3.23
C VAL A 43 31.38 16.42 3.81
N THR A 44 30.12 16.84 3.69
CA THR A 44 29.65 18.12 4.24
C THR A 44 29.78 18.13 5.77
N ALA A 45 29.36 17.05 6.44
CA ALA A 45 29.51 16.89 7.88
C ALA A 45 30.99 16.90 8.30
N ALA A 46 31.87 16.18 7.59
CA ALA A 46 33.30 16.19 7.85
C ALA A 46 33.93 17.58 7.66
N PHE A 47 33.50 18.32 6.63
CA PHE A 47 33.95 19.69 6.38
C PHE A 47 33.52 20.64 7.50
N VAL A 48 32.29 20.52 8.01
CA VAL A 48 31.80 21.29 9.16
C VAL A 48 32.65 20.98 10.39
N VAL A 49 32.90 19.70 10.70
CA VAL A 49 33.74 19.30 11.85
C VAL A 49 35.17 19.83 11.71
N MET A 50 35.78 19.71 10.52
CA MET A 50 37.13 20.23 10.26
C MET A 50 37.18 21.77 10.41
N LYS A 51 36.17 22.50 9.94
CA LYS A 51 36.07 23.95 10.12
C LYS A 51 35.95 24.32 11.60
N VAL A 52 35.08 23.66 12.35
CA VAL A 52 34.94 23.89 13.80
C VAL A 52 36.25 23.63 14.54
N TRP A 53 36.96 22.54 14.20
CA TRP A 53 38.21 22.18 14.87
C TRP A 53 39.39 23.07 14.46
N GLY A 54 39.51 23.41 13.18
CA GLY A 54 40.57 24.31 12.68
C GLY A 54 40.42 25.75 13.18
N VAL A 55 39.19 26.24 13.34
CA VAL A 55 38.92 27.58 13.89
C VAL A 55 39.15 27.63 15.41
N ARG A 56 38.94 26.52 16.14
CA ARG A 56 39.34 26.39 17.55
C ARG A 56 40.85 26.58 17.77
N ASP A 57 41.68 26.16 16.81
CA ASP A 57 43.15 26.25 16.91
C ASP A 57 43.73 27.58 16.41
N SER A 58 42.99 28.36 15.60
CA SER A 58 43.56 29.48 14.84
C SER A 58 43.23 30.90 15.37
N ASP A 59 42.10 31.16 16.02
CA ASP A 59 41.88 32.39 16.82
C ASP A 59 40.51 32.44 17.51
N HIS A 60 40.46 32.91 18.77
CA HIS A 60 39.25 32.86 19.61
C HIS A 60 38.10 33.75 19.08
N VAL A 61 38.43 34.85 18.36
CA VAL A 61 37.49 35.82 17.80
C VAL A 61 36.85 35.34 16.49
N LEU A 62 37.63 34.67 15.64
CA LEU A 62 37.11 34.04 14.42
C LEU A 62 36.20 32.86 14.77
N PHE A 63 36.51 32.12 15.84
CA PHE A 63 35.64 31.10 16.41
C PHE A 63 34.31 31.69 16.88
N GLN A 64 34.33 32.81 17.61
CA GLN A 64 33.12 33.52 18.03
C GLN A 64 32.30 34.03 16.83
N MET A 65 32.91 34.58 15.79
CA MET A 65 32.19 35.01 14.58
C MET A 65 31.60 33.86 13.76
N LEU A 66 32.29 32.72 13.68
CA LEU A 66 31.82 31.52 12.99
C LEU A 66 30.70 30.80 13.77
N VAL A 67 30.79 30.76 15.10
CA VAL A 67 29.79 30.17 16.00
C VAL A 67 28.58 31.09 16.22
N LEU A 68 28.74 32.42 16.24
CA LEU A 68 27.60 33.36 16.19
C LEU A 68 26.98 33.45 14.78
N GLY A 69 27.73 33.05 13.75
CA GLY A 69 27.28 32.93 12.37
C GLY A 69 26.63 31.57 12.08
N ASP A 70 25.70 31.13 12.91
CA ASP A 70 24.98 29.83 12.80
C ASP A 70 24.35 29.59 11.41
N TRP A 71 24.20 30.65 10.60
CA TRP A 71 23.52 30.58 9.32
C TRP A 71 24.25 29.72 8.26
N ILE A 72 25.58 29.59 8.23
CA ILE A 72 26.25 28.88 7.11
C ILE A 72 26.09 27.34 7.21
N PRO A 73 26.37 26.69 8.35
CA PRO A 73 26.15 25.26 8.51
C PRO A 73 24.65 24.91 8.46
N GLU A 74 23.78 25.75 9.04
CA GLU A 74 22.33 25.55 8.97
C GLU A 74 21.79 25.72 7.55
N LEU A 75 22.23 26.74 6.80
CA LEU A 75 21.79 26.95 5.42
C LEU A 75 22.29 25.83 4.52
N THR A 76 23.55 25.41 4.63
CA THR A 76 24.10 24.32 3.80
C THR A 76 23.49 22.97 4.12
N GLY A 77 23.26 22.66 5.40
CA GLY A 77 22.56 21.45 5.84
C GLY A 77 21.10 21.44 5.39
N THR A 78 20.38 22.56 5.58
CA THR A 78 18.98 22.70 5.15
C THR A 78 18.85 22.64 3.64
N LEU A 79 19.75 23.27 2.89
CA LEU A 79 19.78 23.21 1.43
C LEU A 79 20.07 21.79 0.93
N ALA A 80 20.98 21.06 1.59
CA ALA A 80 21.27 19.66 1.25
C ALA A 80 20.06 18.74 1.49
N VAL A 81 19.35 18.91 2.62
CA VAL A 81 18.11 18.17 2.91
C VAL A 81 17.01 18.55 1.91
N LEU A 82 16.82 19.83 1.61
CA LEU A 82 15.87 20.31 0.61
C LEU A 82 16.18 19.73 -0.77
N MET A 83 17.43 19.81 -1.22
CA MET A 83 17.85 19.25 -2.51
C MET A 83 17.69 17.73 -2.54
N THR A 84 17.90 17.03 -1.44
CA THR A 84 17.69 15.57 -1.35
C THR A 84 16.21 15.21 -1.51
N ILE A 85 15.33 15.92 -0.81
CA ILE A 85 13.88 15.73 -0.91
C ILE A 85 13.37 16.11 -2.31
N LEU A 86 13.90 17.21 -2.87
CA LEU A 86 13.53 17.72 -4.20
C LEU A 86 14.14 16.92 -5.36
N LEU A 87 15.22 16.16 -5.12
CA LEU A 87 15.80 15.28 -6.12
C LEU A 87 15.18 13.89 -6.05
N LEU A 88 15.24 13.21 -4.90
CA LEU A 88 14.82 11.80 -4.82
C LEU A 88 13.31 11.63 -4.96
N GLY A 89 12.49 12.48 -4.34
CA GLY A 89 11.03 12.38 -4.40
C GLY A 89 10.48 12.62 -5.82
N PRO A 90 10.80 13.77 -6.44
CA PRO A 90 10.43 14.05 -7.83
C PRO A 90 11.05 13.09 -8.83
N LEU A 91 12.30 12.65 -8.64
CA LEU A 91 12.91 11.61 -9.48
C LEU A 91 12.12 10.31 -9.39
N ASN A 92 11.75 9.88 -8.19
CA ASN A 92 10.92 8.70 -7.96
C ASN A 92 9.59 8.81 -8.73
N PHE A 93 8.91 9.95 -8.63
CA PHE A 93 7.68 10.21 -9.35
C PHE A 93 7.86 10.22 -10.88
N ILE A 94 8.93 10.81 -11.38
CA ILE A 94 9.26 10.82 -12.81
C ILE A 94 9.52 9.40 -13.30
N LEU A 95 10.24 8.57 -12.53
CA LEU A 95 10.49 7.17 -12.87
C LEU A 95 9.19 6.36 -12.90
N ASP A 96 8.31 6.57 -11.94
CA ASP A 96 7.00 5.92 -11.91
C ASP A 96 6.18 6.27 -13.15
N LYS A 97 6.24 7.54 -13.59
CA LYS A 97 5.55 8.02 -14.79
C LYS A 97 6.20 7.54 -16.09
N LEU A 98 7.53 7.56 -16.16
CA LEU A 98 8.29 7.23 -17.37
C LEU A 98 8.30 5.73 -17.64
N TRP A 99 8.41 4.92 -16.60
CA TRP A 99 8.45 3.46 -16.70
C TRP A 99 7.11 2.79 -16.48
N LYS A 100 6.02 3.58 -16.45
CA LYS A 100 4.63 3.13 -16.33
C LYS A 100 4.48 2.09 -15.22
N LYS A 101 4.43 2.57 -13.97
CA LYS A 101 4.18 1.72 -12.79
C LYS A 101 3.09 0.69 -13.10
N PRO A 102 3.35 -0.62 -12.89
CA PRO A 102 2.37 -1.67 -13.12
C PRO A 102 1.10 -1.43 -12.29
N ALA A 103 -0.03 -1.96 -12.77
CA ALA A 103 -1.32 -1.76 -12.11
C ALA A 103 -1.27 -2.23 -10.64
N GLU A 104 -1.90 -1.45 -9.76
CA GLU A 104 -2.10 -1.84 -8.36
C GLU A 104 -2.99 -3.09 -8.29
N PRO A 105 -2.78 -3.94 -7.28
CA PRO A 105 -3.56 -5.16 -7.13
C PRO A 105 -5.04 -4.81 -6.98
N ILE A 106 -5.87 -5.72 -7.46
CA ILE A 106 -7.32 -5.59 -7.31
C ILE A 106 -7.63 -5.81 -5.82
N THR A 107 -8.31 -4.84 -5.20
CA THR A 107 -8.92 -5.05 -3.89
C THR A 107 -10.40 -5.29 -4.09
N LEU A 108 -10.90 -6.44 -3.64
CA LEU A 108 -12.32 -6.76 -3.65
C LEU A 108 -12.93 -6.32 -2.32
N ILE A 109 -14.14 -5.76 -2.38
CA ILE A 109 -14.93 -5.42 -1.21
C ILE A 109 -16.11 -6.39 -1.18
N VAL A 110 -16.35 -6.97 -0.01
CA VAL A 110 -17.47 -7.87 0.25
C VAL A 110 -18.39 -7.21 1.28
N GLU A 111 -19.65 -7.01 0.90
CA GLU A 111 -20.67 -6.36 1.71
C GLU A 111 -21.86 -7.32 1.88
N PRO A 112 -22.16 -7.84 3.08
CA PRO A 112 -23.38 -8.60 3.33
C PRO A 112 -24.60 -7.66 3.40
N GLU A 113 -25.63 -7.95 2.60
CA GLU A 113 -26.88 -7.20 2.54
C GLU A 113 -28.09 -8.14 2.61
N GLY A 114 -28.60 -8.32 3.82
CA GLY A 114 -29.72 -9.23 4.07
C GLY A 114 -29.34 -10.67 3.72
N THR A 115 -30.09 -11.31 2.83
CA THR A 115 -29.81 -12.70 2.40
C THR A 115 -28.78 -12.81 1.27
N ASN A 116 -28.17 -11.69 0.86
CA ASN A 116 -27.22 -11.64 -0.24
C ASN A 116 -25.87 -11.07 0.20
N VAL A 117 -24.84 -11.37 -0.58
CA VAL A 117 -23.49 -10.84 -0.44
C VAL A 117 -23.12 -10.14 -1.73
N LYS A 118 -22.80 -8.85 -1.64
CA LYS A 118 -22.35 -8.04 -2.77
C LYS A 118 -20.82 -8.05 -2.81
N ILE A 119 -20.28 -8.28 -4.00
CA ILE A 119 -18.85 -8.26 -4.28
C ILE A 119 -18.60 -7.23 -5.36
N HIS A 120 -17.70 -6.29 -5.09
CA HIS A 120 -17.31 -5.27 -6.04
C HIS A 120 -15.86 -4.87 -5.86
N LYS A 121 -15.24 -4.34 -6.90
CA LYS A 121 -13.87 -3.82 -6.83
C LYS A 121 -13.84 -2.50 -6.05
N ALA A 122 -12.87 -2.36 -5.15
CA ALA A 122 -12.58 -1.10 -4.48
C ALA A 122 -12.24 -0.03 -5.52
N GLN A 123 -12.89 1.13 -5.41
CA GLN A 123 -12.56 2.28 -6.25
C GLN A 123 -11.25 2.89 -5.73
N THR A 124 -10.13 2.59 -6.40
CA THR A 124 -8.86 3.28 -6.15
C THR A 124 -9.03 4.74 -6.58
N GLY A 125 -8.88 5.67 -5.63
CA GLY A 125 -9.10 7.11 -5.84
C GLY A 125 -8.11 7.74 -6.80
N ARG A 126 -8.30 7.55 -8.11
CA ARG A 126 -7.72 8.39 -9.18
C ARG A 126 -8.48 8.35 -10.51
N GLU A 127 -9.66 7.74 -10.56
CA GLU A 127 -10.55 7.81 -11.73
C GLU A 127 -11.77 8.71 -11.45
N GLU A 128 -11.50 9.99 -11.18
CA GLU A 128 -12.50 11.05 -11.29
C GLU A 128 -12.78 11.35 -12.78
N ASN A 129 -13.41 10.42 -13.48
CA ASN A 129 -13.99 10.68 -14.79
C ASN A 129 -15.48 10.36 -14.76
N LEU A 130 -16.28 11.42 -14.59
CA LEU A 130 -17.75 11.42 -14.55
C LEU A 130 -18.41 10.71 -15.77
N LYS A 131 -17.68 10.52 -16.87
CA LYS A 131 -18.14 9.81 -18.08
C LYS A 131 -18.06 8.28 -17.97
N ASN A 132 -17.27 7.72 -17.06
CA ASN A 132 -17.19 6.27 -16.81
C ASN A 132 -18.25 5.78 -15.81
N ARG A 133 -19.21 6.62 -15.43
CA ARG A 133 -20.37 6.23 -14.59
C ARG A 133 -21.26 5.16 -15.23
N LYS A 134 -21.09 4.89 -16.54
CA LYS A 134 -21.81 3.84 -17.29
C LYS A 134 -21.05 2.51 -17.41
N ILE A 135 -19.75 2.47 -17.14
CA ILE A 135 -19.04 1.21 -16.87
C ILE A 135 -19.11 1.03 -15.36
N ALA A 136 -20.34 0.85 -14.88
CA ALA A 136 -20.58 0.51 -13.50
C ALA A 136 -19.80 -0.77 -13.22
N THR A 137 -18.83 -0.67 -12.31
CA THR A 137 -18.67 -1.59 -11.18
C THR A 137 -19.65 -2.76 -11.29
N GLU A 138 -19.25 -3.86 -11.93
CA GLU A 138 -20.07 -5.07 -11.97
C GLU A 138 -20.10 -5.61 -10.54
N THR A 139 -21.07 -5.12 -9.77
CA THR A 139 -21.37 -5.63 -8.45
C THR A 139 -22.06 -6.97 -8.64
N GLU A 140 -21.36 -8.04 -8.30
CA GLU A 140 -21.94 -9.37 -8.30
C GLU A 140 -22.65 -9.58 -6.96
N SER A 141 -23.87 -10.10 -7.02
CA SER A 141 -24.66 -10.40 -5.83
C SER A 141 -24.86 -11.90 -5.77
N TYR A 142 -24.37 -12.51 -4.69
CA TYR A 142 -24.49 -13.94 -4.45
C TYR A 142 -25.42 -14.22 -3.28
N PRO A 143 -26.29 -15.24 -3.35
CA PRO A 143 -27.07 -15.65 -2.20
C PRO A 143 -26.15 -16.14 -1.07
N LEU A 144 -26.44 -15.72 0.17
CA LEU A 144 -25.71 -16.16 1.36
C LEU A 144 -25.81 -17.69 1.55
N ALA A 145 -26.95 -18.30 1.16
CA ALA A 145 -27.11 -19.75 1.16
C ALA A 145 -26.12 -20.51 0.26
N GLN A 146 -25.42 -19.81 -0.65
CA GLN A 146 -24.47 -20.38 -1.61
C GLN A 146 -23.05 -19.83 -1.39
N LEU A 147 -22.61 -19.63 -0.15
CA LEU A 147 -21.24 -19.17 0.17
C LEU A 147 -20.15 -19.90 -0.63
N PHE A 148 -20.23 -21.24 -0.70
CA PHE A 148 -19.21 -22.06 -1.38
C PHE A 148 -19.27 -22.01 -2.90
N ALA A 149 -20.28 -21.38 -3.50
CA ALA A 149 -20.33 -21.18 -4.95
C ALA A 149 -19.36 -20.08 -5.41
N PHE A 150 -19.02 -19.15 -4.52
CA PHE A 150 -18.12 -18.04 -4.81
C PHE A 150 -16.93 -17.93 -3.84
N LEU A 151 -16.96 -18.61 -2.68
CA LEU A 151 -15.83 -18.70 -1.75
C LEU A 151 -15.27 -20.12 -1.74
N ASN A 152 -13.95 -20.23 -1.83
CA ASN A 152 -13.24 -21.48 -1.63
C ASN A 152 -12.16 -21.28 -0.55
N PRO A 153 -12.47 -21.60 0.72
CA PRO A 153 -11.53 -21.44 1.83
C PRO A 153 -10.29 -22.33 1.73
N LYS A 154 -10.37 -23.50 1.06
CA LYS A 154 -9.25 -24.44 0.99
C LYS A 154 -8.09 -23.88 0.18
N ASP A 155 -8.41 -23.21 -0.92
CA ASP A 155 -7.42 -22.62 -1.83
C ASP A 155 -7.26 -21.11 -1.61
N ASN A 156 -7.90 -20.56 -0.58
CA ASN A 156 -7.96 -19.13 -0.28
C ASN A 156 -8.41 -18.29 -1.49
N THR A 157 -9.42 -18.76 -2.22
CA THR A 157 -9.87 -18.12 -3.47
C THR A 157 -11.31 -17.62 -3.40
N ILE A 158 -11.59 -16.55 -4.15
CA ILE A 158 -12.92 -15.98 -4.34
C ILE A 158 -13.24 -15.89 -5.84
N CYS A 159 -14.47 -16.20 -6.21
CA CYS A 159 -14.97 -16.06 -7.57
C CYS A 159 -15.51 -14.64 -7.77
N TYR A 160 -14.98 -13.93 -8.77
CA TYR A 160 -15.46 -12.64 -9.20
C TYR A 160 -15.35 -12.56 -10.73
N GLN A 161 -16.38 -12.07 -11.41
CA GLN A 161 -16.43 -12.01 -12.90
C GLN A 161 -16.17 -13.36 -13.56
N LYS A 162 -16.69 -14.45 -12.97
CA LYS A 162 -16.49 -15.84 -13.41
C LYS A 162 -15.02 -16.29 -13.41
N LYS A 163 -14.14 -15.62 -12.66
CA LYS A 163 -12.74 -15.99 -12.47
C LYS A 163 -12.44 -16.18 -10.99
N TRP A 164 -11.61 -17.16 -10.69
CA TRP A 164 -11.12 -17.40 -9.33
C TRP A 164 -9.88 -16.56 -9.07
N HIS A 165 -9.92 -15.78 -7.99
CA HIS A 165 -8.86 -14.91 -7.53
C HIS A 165 -8.33 -15.41 -6.19
N ILE A 166 -7.01 -15.53 -6.06
CA ILE A 166 -6.37 -15.90 -4.80
C ILE A 166 -6.30 -14.65 -3.93
N ILE A 167 -6.79 -14.74 -2.70
CA ILE A 167 -6.70 -13.66 -1.72
C ILE A 167 -5.37 -13.75 -0.99
N GLY A 168 -4.75 -12.60 -0.73
CA GLY A 168 -3.50 -12.54 0.01
C GLY A 168 -2.81 -11.19 -0.08
N GLU A 169 -1.87 -10.96 0.84
CA GLU A 169 -1.05 -9.76 0.83
C GLU A 169 0.07 -9.83 -0.22
N ASN A 170 0.19 -8.74 -0.96
CA ASN A 170 1.28 -8.55 -1.91
C ASN A 170 2.48 -7.93 -1.18
N THR A 171 3.21 -8.77 -0.45
CA THR A 171 4.41 -8.37 0.31
C THR A 171 5.67 -8.40 -0.57
N ILE A 172 6.73 -7.74 -0.11
CA ILE A 172 8.05 -7.77 -0.76
C ILE A 172 8.53 -9.22 -0.96
N GLU A 173 8.27 -10.10 0.00
CA GLU A 173 8.68 -11.51 -0.06
C GLU A 173 7.98 -12.29 -1.16
N ASN A 174 6.69 -11.99 -1.35
CA ASN A 174 5.85 -12.63 -2.36
C ASN A 174 6.16 -12.10 -3.75
N ILE A 175 6.50 -10.80 -3.87
CA ILE A 175 6.72 -10.13 -5.15
C ILE A 175 8.14 -10.37 -5.67
N TYR A 176 9.15 -10.18 -4.81
CA TYR A 176 10.55 -10.11 -5.23
C TYR A 176 11.31 -11.42 -4.98
N PRO A 177 12.23 -11.79 -5.89
CA PRO A 177 13.15 -12.90 -5.66
C PRO A 177 14.07 -12.60 -4.47
N ALA A 178 14.51 -13.64 -3.75
CA ALA A 178 15.22 -13.55 -2.46
C ALA A 178 16.35 -12.51 -2.42
N LYS A 179 17.10 -12.37 -3.51
CA LYS A 179 18.21 -11.41 -3.64
C LYS A 179 17.79 -9.94 -3.52
N TYR A 180 16.57 -9.60 -3.90
CA TYR A 180 16.07 -8.22 -3.98
C TYR A 180 14.96 -7.97 -2.96
N ARG A 181 14.87 -8.75 -1.87
CA ARG A 181 13.88 -8.54 -0.80
C ARG A 181 14.37 -7.51 0.21
N HIS A 182 14.69 -6.32 -0.28
CA HIS A 182 15.15 -5.24 0.59
C HIS A 182 13.96 -4.50 1.22
N PRO A 183 14.06 -4.03 2.47
CA PRO A 183 12.96 -3.32 3.14
C PRO A 183 12.48 -2.05 2.41
N TRP A 184 13.32 -1.45 1.56
CA TRP A 184 13.03 -0.24 0.79
C TRP A 184 12.44 -0.51 -0.60
N MET A 185 12.14 -1.77 -0.94
CA MET A 185 11.51 -2.10 -2.21
C MET A 185 10.06 -1.62 -2.27
N ASP A 186 9.67 -1.07 -3.42
CA ASP A 186 8.28 -0.66 -3.68
C ASP A 186 7.37 -1.89 -3.60
N HIS A 187 6.25 -1.77 -2.88
CA HIS A 187 5.20 -2.77 -2.87
C HIS A 187 3.84 -2.06 -2.74
N PRO A 188 2.74 -2.70 -3.15
CA PRO A 188 1.41 -2.15 -2.96
C PRO A 188 1.13 -1.88 -1.49
N GLU A 189 0.40 -0.80 -1.20
CA GLU A 189 -0.07 -0.51 0.15
C GLU A 189 -1.12 -1.54 0.56
N ASN A 190 -0.82 -2.33 1.59
CA ASN A 190 -1.76 -3.25 2.20
C ASN A 190 -2.47 -2.52 3.34
N LYS A 191 -3.81 -2.47 3.32
CA LYS A 191 -4.59 -1.90 4.42
C LYS A 191 -4.62 -2.89 5.59
N ALA A 192 -4.39 -2.40 6.81
CA ALA A 192 -4.39 -3.23 8.01
C ALA A 192 -5.76 -3.86 8.34
N SER A 193 -6.85 -3.29 7.81
CA SER A 193 -8.22 -3.81 7.94
C SER A 193 -8.55 -4.95 6.97
N ALA A 194 -7.64 -5.28 6.06
CA ALA A 194 -7.91 -6.22 4.99
C ALA A 194 -7.94 -7.67 5.52
N ILE A 195 -8.93 -8.44 5.08
CA ILE A 195 -9.00 -9.88 5.35
C ILE A 195 -8.15 -10.58 4.30
N THR A 196 -7.16 -11.32 4.76
CA THR A 196 -6.24 -12.08 3.90
C THR A 196 -6.58 -13.55 3.79
N ASP A 197 -7.52 -14.01 4.62
CA ASP A 197 -7.96 -15.40 4.72
C ASP A 197 -9.47 -15.51 4.47
N VAL A 198 -9.82 -16.23 3.40
CA VAL A 198 -11.19 -16.53 2.98
C VAL A 198 -11.91 -17.38 4.03
N GLN A 199 -11.20 -18.19 4.84
CA GLN A 199 -11.82 -18.93 5.93
C GLN A 199 -12.39 -17.97 6.98
N ARG A 200 -11.62 -16.95 7.38
CA ARG A 200 -12.10 -15.91 8.29
C ARG A 200 -13.30 -15.16 7.73
N LEU A 201 -13.29 -14.80 6.45
CA LEU A 201 -14.45 -14.19 5.79
C LEU A 201 -15.67 -15.12 5.82
N THR A 202 -15.47 -16.41 5.57
CA THR A 202 -16.54 -17.40 5.58
C THR A 202 -17.18 -17.52 6.96
N ASP A 203 -16.37 -17.53 8.03
CA ASP A 203 -16.87 -17.62 9.39
C ASP A 203 -17.65 -16.37 9.80
N ILE A 204 -17.19 -15.18 9.37
CA ILE A 204 -17.92 -13.92 9.54
C ILE A 204 -19.29 -13.98 8.84
N LEU A 205 -19.34 -14.40 7.58
CA LEU A 205 -20.58 -14.46 6.81
C LEU A 205 -21.57 -15.50 7.37
N LYS A 206 -21.08 -16.63 7.89
CA LYS A 206 -21.91 -17.60 8.61
C LYS A 206 -22.46 -17.03 9.93
N GLY A 207 -21.64 -16.28 10.66
CA GLY A 207 -22.08 -15.57 11.87
C GLY A 207 -23.19 -14.56 11.55
N TYR A 208 -23.05 -13.83 10.45
CA TYR A 208 -24.07 -12.91 9.95
C TYR A 208 -25.37 -13.63 9.59
N GLU A 209 -25.30 -14.77 8.89
CA GLU A 209 -26.46 -15.62 8.59
C GLU A 209 -27.21 -16.04 9.85
N ALA A 210 -26.49 -16.56 10.85
CA ALA A 210 -27.08 -16.97 12.13
C ALA A 210 -27.74 -15.80 12.87
N SER A 211 -27.14 -14.61 12.82
CA SER A 211 -27.72 -13.40 13.41
C SER A 211 -29.02 -13.00 12.71
N LEU A 212 -29.11 -13.12 11.39
CA LEU A 212 -30.33 -12.83 10.65
C LEU A 212 -31.45 -13.84 10.97
N GLU A 213 -31.12 -15.12 11.11
CA GLU A 213 -32.07 -16.14 11.52
C GLU A 213 -32.62 -15.90 12.94
N ALA A 214 -31.77 -15.50 13.87
CA ALA A 214 -32.17 -15.16 15.23
C ALA A 214 -33.13 -13.96 15.25
N ALA A 215 -32.80 -12.90 14.51
CA ALA A 215 -33.65 -11.73 14.37
C ALA A 215 -35.02 -12.08 13.74
N ARG A 216 -35.05 -12.99 12.76
CA ARG A 216 -36.31 -13.46 12.17
C ARG A 216 -37.17 -14.22 13.18
N LYS A 217 -36.58 -15.14 13.96
CA LYS A 217 -37.29 -15.89 15.00
C LYS A 217 -37.84 -14.98 16.09
N GLU A 218 -37.09 -13.94 16.46
CA GLU A 218 -37.54 -12.93 17.43
C GLU A 218 -38.75 -12.14 16.91
N GLN A 219 -38.73 -11.72 15.64
CA GLN A 219 -39.88 -11.08 15.00
C GLN A 219 -41.11 -11.98 14.91
N GLU A 220 -40.92 -13.26 14.56
CA GLU A 220 -42.01 -14.25 14.54
C GLU A 220 -42.62 -14.43 15.94
N TRP A 221 -41.78 -14.50 16.97
CA TRP A 221 -42.25 -14.59 18.36
C TRP A 221 -43.05 -13.34 18.78
N LEU A 222 -42.56 -12.14 18.48
CA LEU A 222 -43.26 -10.88 18.76
C LEU A 222 -44.61 -10.77 18.03
N ASN A 223 -44.68 -11.25 16.79
CA ASN A 223 -45.92 -11.25 16.02
C ASN A 223 -46.96 -12.25 16.54
N ASN A 224 -46.50 -13.41 17.04
CA ASN A 224 -47.37 -14.42 17.65
C ASN A 224 -47.85 -14.05 19.08
N GLN A 225 -47.30 -12.99 19.68
CA GLN A 225 -47.70 -12.45 20.98
C GLN A 225 -48.79 -11.35 20.87
N LYS A 226 -49.18 -10.97 19.65
CA LYS A 226 -50.27 -10.01 19.37
C LYS A 226 -51.54 -10.74 18.96
#